data_AF-A0A373F6F6-F1
#
_entry.id   AF-A0A373F6F6-F1
#
_cell.length_a   1.000
_cell.length_b   1.000
_cell.length_c   1.000
_cell.angle_alpha   90.00
_cell.angle_beta   90.00
_cell.angle_gamma   90.00
#
_symmetry.space_group_name_H-M   'P 1'
#
loop_
_entity.id
_entity.type
_entity.pdbx_description
1 polymer ?
#
loop_
_entity_poly.entity_id
_entity_poly.type
_entity_poly.pdbx_seq_one_letter_code
_entity_poly.pdbx_strand_id
1 'polypeptide(L)'
;MTWYADEILLRATPAALTAIKADAQLVGFAYHLKSLDEFDWYLPEHRHGLPAEGLLVVRPVCNAQSHGGRWYGEPVLDAAQLSAATDAQALLNPQIPEQLAADVYDSALPCAALRASLATLAQRLNEPVVYYSCSMWGGDIDHEFCLLYEPQESLLMTDVAERGHGAERALGQGLQKLGLALPTAFFAPHTRSFDWAAHKL
;
A
#
# COMPACT_ATOMS: atom_id res chain seq x y z
N MET A 1 5.59 -11.89 -17.28
CA MET A 1 6.29 -11.25 -16.13
C MET A 1 5.31 -11.24 -14.98
N THR A 2 5.76 -11.51 -13.76
CA THR A 2 4.90 -11.37 -12.58
C THR A 2 5.38 -10.21 -11.73
N TRP A 3 4.42 -9.47 -11.20
CA TRP A 3 4.65 -8.33 -10.33
C TRP A 3 3.54 -8.27 -9.27
N TYR A 4 3.89 -7.88 -8.05
CA TYR A 4 2.98 -7.81 -6.91
C TYR A 4 3.54 -6.80 -5.92
N ALA A 5 2.65 -6.20 -5.14
CA ALA A 5 2.98 -5.29 -4.07
C ALA A 5 1.89 -5.38 -3.02
N ASP A 6 2.29 -5.41 -1.75
CA ASP A 6 1.44 -5.36 -0.57
C ASP A 6 2.11 -4.39 0.40
N GLU A 7 1.60 -3.16 0.43
CA GLU A 7 2.30 -2.03 1.01
C GLU A 7 1.35 -1.18 1.84
N ILE A 8 1.83 -0.71 3.00
CA ILE A 8 1.16 0.35 3.75
C ILE A 8 1.81 1.67 3.34
N LEU A 9 1.00 2.60 2.88
CA LEU A 9 1.41 3.90 2.36
C LEU A 9 0.83 5.00 3.26
N LEU A 10 1.69 5.93 3.69
CA LEU A 10 1.33 7.09 4.47
C LEU A 10 2.09 8.32 3.97
N ARG A 11 1.56 9.51 4.24
CA ARG A 11 2.38 10.73 4.22
C ARG A 11 3.47 10.63 5.29
N ALA A 12 4.70 11.04 4.95
CA ALA A 12 5.81 11.02 5.90
C ALA A 12 5.80 12.23 6.86
N THR A 13 4.64 12.53 7.46
CA THR A 13 4.50 13.59 8.45
C THR A 13 5.40 13.31 9.66
N PRO A 14 5.82 14.33 10.45
CA PRO A 14 6.59 14.11 11.66
C PRO A 14 5.92 13.14 12.65
N ALA A 15 4.59 13.18 12.75
CA ALA A 15 3.81 12.28 13.59
C ALA A 15 3.86 10.84 13.09
N ALA A 16 3.66 10.63 11.78
CA ALA A 16 3.73 9.31 11.15
C ALA A 16 5.13 8.70 11.31
N LEU A 17 6.18 9.46 11.00
CA LEU A 17 7.57 9.03 11.16
C LEU A 17 7.89 8.65 12.61
N THR A 18 7.46 9.47 13.58
CA THR A 18 7.69 9.18 15.01
C THR A 18 6.96 7.91 15.43
N ALA A 19 5.71 7.75 15.02
CA ALA A 19 4.91 6.58 15.36
C ALA A 19 5.48 5.29 14.77
N ILE A 20 5.89 5.31 13.50
CA ILE A 20 6.45 4.13 12.83
C ILE A 20 7.84 3.78 13.38
N LYS A 21 8.69 4.77 13.70
CA LYS A 21 9.99 4.50 14.36
C LYS A 21 9.85 3.89 15.74
N ALA A 22 8.80 4.24 16.47
CA ALA A 22 8.54 3.70 17.80
C ALA A 22 7.86 2.32 17.77
N ASP A 23 7.34 1.91 16.61
CA ASP A 23 6.62 0.64 16.46
C ASP A 23 7.60 -0.48 16.08
N ALA A 24 7.85 -1.39 17.02
CA ALA A 24 8.77 -2.50 16.85
C ALA A 24 8.34 -3.50 15.76
N GLN A 25 7.06 -3.56 15.42
CA GLN A 25 6.57 -4.43 14.33
C GLN A 25 6.83 -3.79 12.97
N LEU A 26 6.66 -2.46 12.86
CA LEU A 26 6.67 -1.76 11.57
C LEU A 26 8.05 -1.24 11.17
N VAL A 27 8.88 -0.77 12.11
CA VAL A 27 10.14 -0.07 11.81
C VAL A 27 11.09 -0.90 10.95
N GLY A 28 11.16 -2.22 11.18
CA GLY A 28 12.00 -3.14 10.43
C GLY A 28 11.60 -3.28 8.95
N PHE A 29 10.42 -2.79 8.57
CA PHE A 29 9.85 -2.87 7.22
C PHE A 29 9.55 -1.47 6.65
N ALA A 30 9.91 -0.40 7.35
CA ALA A 30 9.58 0.97 6.98
C ALA A 30 10.68 1.64 6.14
N TYR A 31 10.25 2.45 5.18
CA TYR A 31 11.08 3.20 4.25
C TYR A 31 10.54 4.62 4.08
N HIS A 32 11.41 5.61 4.18
CA HIS A 32 11.07 7.02 4.01
C HIS A 32 11.65 7.57 2.71
N LEU A 33 10.75 7.77 1.74
CA LEU A 33 11.05 8.32 0.44
C LEU A 33 10.93 9.84 0.53
N LYS A 34 12.07 10.53 0.56
CA LYS A 34 12.13 12.00 0.68
C LYS A 34 12.01 12.71 -0.66
N SER A 35 12.56 12.12 -1.71
CA SER A 35 12.48 12.64 -3.08
C SER A 35 12.65 11.50 -4.10
N LEU A 36 12.36 11.80 -5.37
CA LEU A 36 12.61 10.94 -6.53
C LEU A 36 13.59 11.59 -7.52
N ASP A 37 14.37 12.58 -7.06
CA ASP A 37 15.22 13.38 -7.94
C ASP A 37 16.35 12.55 -8.58
N GLU A 38 16.80 11.51 -7.90
CA GLU A 38 17.84 10.58 -8.36
C GLU A 38 17.27 9.43 -9.19
N PHE A 39 15.95 9.35 -9.37
CA PHE A 39 15.33 8.29 -10.16
C PHE A 39 15.58 8.52 -11.66
N ASP A 40 16.08 7.49 -12.35
CA ASP A 40 16.34 7.55 -13.79
C ASP A 40 15.04 7.38 -14.59
N TRP A 41 14.43 8.51 -14.94
CA TRP A 41 13.17 8.54 -15.67
C TRP A 41 13.37 8.24 -17.16
N TYR A 42 12.95 7.04 -17.58
CA TYR A 42 12.97 6.64 -18.98
C TYR A 42 12.09 7.51 -19.89
N LEU A 43 10.91 7.93 -19.42
CA LEU A 43 9.94 8.74 -20.17
C LEU A 43 9.48 9.96 -19.35
N PRO A 44 9.48 11.19 -19.92
CA PRO A 44 9.04 12.40 -19.21
C PRO A 44 7.60 12.34 -18.69
N GLU A 45 6.69 11.70 -19.41
CA GLU A 45 5.28 11.55 -19.05
C GLU A 45 5.06 10.68 -17.80
N HIS A 46 6.03 9.86 -17.43
CA HIS A 46 5.98 9.07 -16.20
C HIS A 46 6.40 9.87 -14.97
N ARG A 47 7.08 11.01 -15.14
CA ARG A 47 7.65 11.79 -14.05
C ARG A 47 6.58 12.25 -13.08
N HIS A 48 6.73 11.83 -11.83
CA HIS A 48 5.89 12.28 -10.73
C HIS A 48 6.73 12.66 -9.53
N GLY A 49 6.17 13.51 -8.66
CA GLY A 49 6.79 13.89 -7.41
C GLY A 49 6.38 12.98 -6.25
N LEU A 50 6.74 13.43 -5.05
CA LEU A 50 6.21 12.96 -3.78
C LEU A 50 5.49 14.13 -3.08
N PRO A 51 4.66 13.86 -2.06
CA PRO A 51 4.18 14.90 -1.16
C PRO A 51 5.34 15.69 -0.54
N ALA A 52 5.10 16.93 -0.09
CA ALA A 52 6.14 17.81 0.42
C ALA A 52 6.93 17.22 1.61
N GLU A 53 6.29 16.37 2.41
CA GLU A 53 6.91 15.70 3.55
C GLU A 53 7.57 14.37 3.18
N GLY A 54 7.43 13.93 1.92
CA GLY A 54 7.81 12.61 1.44
C GLY A 54 6.69 11.59 1.62
N LEU A 55 7.00 10.34 1.27
CA LEU A 55 6.13 9.18 1.41
C LEU A 55 6.77 8.17 2.37
N LEU A 56 5.98 7.63 3.29
CA LEU A 56 6.37 6.57 4.19
C LEU A 56 5.72 5.27 3.72
N VAL A 57 6.55 4.27 3.47
CA VAL A 57 6.12 2.98 2.93
C VAL A 57 6.55 1.88 3.90
N VAL A 58 5.62 1.02 4.30
CA VAL A 58 5.93 -0.22 5.01
C VAL A 58 5.75 -1.38 4.04
N ARG A 59 6.81 -2.15 3.80
CA ARG A 59 6.81 -3.25 2.83
C ARG A 59 7.87 -4.31 3.13
N PRO A 60 7.64 -5.55 2.66
CA PRO A 60 6.36 -6.11 2.23
C PRO A 60 5.43 -6.40 3.42
N VAL A 61 4.11 -6.26 3.25
CA VAL A 61 3.11 -6.54 4.30
C VAL A 61 2.08 -7.54 3.80
N CYS A 62 2.25 -8.81 4.12
CA CYS A 62 1.32 -9.86 3.68
C CYS A 62 1.25 -10.99 4.71
N ASN A 63 0.35 -11.95 4.49
CA ASN A 63 0.36 -13.17 5.30
C ASN A 63 1.64 -13.97 4.95
N ALA A 64 2.51 -14.18 5.94
CA ALA A 64 3.80 -14.85 5.73
C ALA A 64 3.68 -16.30 5.21
N GLN A 65 2.54 -16.95 5.45
CA GLN A 65 2.25 -18.30 4.97
C GLN A 65 1.61 -18.31 3.57
N SER A 66 1.24 -17.15 3.03
CA SER A 66 0.64 -17.05 1.70
C SER A 66 1.64 -17.35 0.60
N HIS A 67 1.12 -17.66 -0.59
CA HIS A 67 1.97 -17.74 -1.78
C HIS A 67 2.73 -16.43 -2.01
N GLY A 68 2.10 -15.27 -1.83
CA GLY A 68 2.73 -13.95 -2.04
C GLY A 68 3.98 -13.71 -1.19
N GLY A 69 3.99 -14.15 0.08
CA GLY A 69 5.14 -14.01 0.97
C GLY A 69 6.42 -14.70 0.45
N ARG A 70 6.29 -15.78 -0.33
CA ARG A 70 7.43 -16.49 -0.92
C ARG A 70 8.05 -15.77 -2.12
N TRP A 71 7.30 -14.87 -2.74
CA TRP A 71 7.74 -14.27 -4.00
C TRP A 71 8.67 -13.10 -3.77
N TYR A 72 8.46 -12.32 -2.70
CA TYR A 72 9.32 -11.18 -2.35
C TYR A 72 10.81 -11.56 -2.23
N GLY A 73 11.13 -12.79 -1.81
CA GLY A 73 12.52 -13.23 -1.65
C GLY A 73 13.26 -12.53 -0.50
N GLU A 74 12.53 -11.75 0.30
CA GLU A 74 12.98 -11.01 1.48
C GLU A 74 12.02 -11.27 2.66
N PRO A 75 12.43 -10.97 3.92
CA PRO A 75 11.51 -11.05 5.05
C PRO A 75 10.27 -10.18 4.82
N VAL A 76 9.10 -10.69 5.22
CA VAL A 76 7.81 -9.97 5.13
C VAL A 76 7.27 -9.67 6.51
N LEU A 77 6.57 -8.55 6.65
CA LEU A 77 5.79 -8.22 7.85
C LEU A 77 4.52 -9.08 7.84
N ASP A 78 4.43 -10.03 8.78
CA ASP A 78 3.28 -10.93 8.87
C ASP A 78 2.03 -10.16 9.32
N ALA A 79 1.15 -9.89 8.36
CA ALA A 79 -0.10 -9.16 8.54
C ALA A 79 -0.99 -9.76 9.64
N ALA A 80 -0.93 -11.09 9.86
CA ALA A 80 -1.72 -11.76 10.88
C ALA A 80 -1.23 -11.50 12.31
N GLN A 81 0.00 -11.02 12.49
CA GLN A 81 0.62 -10.74 13.80
C GLN A 81 0.52 -9.27 14.21
N LEU A 82 -0.06 -8.41 13.35
CA LEU A 82 -0.22 -7.00 13.66
C LEU A 82 -1.22 -6.79 14.80
N SER A 83 -0.84 -5.91 15.72
CA SER A 83 -1.65 -5.58 16.88
C SER A 83 -2.57 -4.39 16.58
N ALA A 84 -3.83 -4.49 17.00
CA ALA A 84 -4.83 -3.44 16.85
C ALA A 84 -5.41 -3.01 18.20
N ALA A 85 -5.86 -1.75 18.29
CA ALA A 85 -6.67 -1.29 19.41
C ALA A 85 -8.09 -1.89 19.32
N THR A 86 -8.70 -2.17 20.47
CA THR A 86 -10.01 -2.84 20.54
C THR A 86 -11.14 -2.01 19.92
N ASP A 87 -11.05 -0.68 19.96
CA ASP A 87 -12.06 0.26 19.47
C ASP A 87 -12.01 0.46 17.94
N ALA A 88 -10.90 0.12 17.28
CA ALA A 88 -10.73 0.27 15.84
C ALA A 88 -11.70 -0.58 15.01
N GLN A 89 -12.31 -1.62 15.60
CA GLN A 89 -13.32 -2.45 14.94
C GLN A 89 -14.55 -1.66 14.49
N ALA A 90 -14.90 -0.58 15.21
CA ALA A 90 -16.03 0.28 14.84
C ALA A 90 -15.79 1.11 13.57
N LEU A 91 -14.53 1.22 13.12
CA LEU A 91 -14.13 1.95 11.92
C LEU A 91 -14.09 1.06 10.66
N LEU A 92 -14.17 -0.26 10.83
CA LEU A 92 -14.12 -1.21 9.73
C LEU A 92 -15.48 -1.31 9.04
N ASN A 93 -15.45 -1.36 7.71
CA ASN A 93 -16.65 -1.59 6.93
C ASN A 93 -16.90 -3.11 6.82
N PRO A 94 -18.01 -3.64 7.36
CA PRO A 94 -18.27 -5.08 7.35
C PRO A 94 -18.54 -5.65 5.96
N GLN A 95 -18.85 -4.81 4.96
CA GLN A 95 -19.14 -5.25 3.59
C GLN A 95 -17.89 -5.48 2.74
N ILE A 96 -16.76 -4.86 3.09
CA ILE A 96 -15.53 -4.91 2.29
C ILE A 96 -14.99 -6.34 2.08
N PRO A 97 -14.98 -7.26 3.08
CA PRO A 97 -14.55 -8.63 2.84
C PRO A 97 -15.36 -9.35 1.78
N GLU A 98 -16.67 -9.16 1.79
CA GLU A 98 -17.57 -9.78 0.81
C GLU A 98 -17.36 -9.18 -0.58
N GLN A 99 -17.19 -7.86 -0.66
CA GLN A 99 -16.87 -7.17 -1.91
C GLN A 99 -15.55 -7.65 -2.51
N LEU A 100 -14.48 -7.73 -1.70
CA LEU A 100 -13.19 -8.23 -2.16
C LEU A 100 -13.26 -9.71 -2.57
N ALA A 101 -13.97 -10.55 -1.83
CA ALA A 101 -14.10 -11.97 -2.15
C ALA A 101 -14.82 -12.25 -3.49
N ALA A 102 -15.53 -11.27 -4.05
CA ALA A 102 -16.14 -11.40 -5.37
C ALA A 102 -15.11 -11.42 -6.51
N ASP A 103 -14.02 -10.63 -6.36
CA ASP A 103 -13.08 -10.34 -7.46
C ASP A 103 -11.62 -10.68 -7.11
N VAL A 104 -11.32 -11.01 -5.86
CA VAL A 104 -9.96 -11.26 -5.36
C VAL A 104 -9.84 -12.67 -4.78
N TYR A 105 -8.76 -13.36 -5.12
CA TYR A 105 -8.47 -14.69 -4.57
C TYR A 105 -8.30 -14.67 -3.05
N ASP A 106 -8.77 -15.71 -2.36
CA ASP A 106 -8.69 -15.86 -0.91
C ASP A 106 -7.28 -15.60 -0.33
N SER A 107 -6.23 -16.00 -1.05
CA SER A 107 -4.85 -15.82 -0.61
C SER A 107 -4.37 -14.37 -0.61
N ALA A 108 -5.07 -13.47 -1.32
CA ALA A 108 -4.79 -12.05 -1.41
C ALA A 108 -5.76 -11.20 -0.56
N LEU A 109 -6.76 -11.82 0.08
CA LEU A 109 -7.68 -11.09 0.96
C LEU A 109 -6.93 -10.58 2.21
N PRO A 110 -7.07 -9.30 2.56
CA PRO A 110 -6.46 -8.74 3.75
C PRO A 110 -7.13 -9.32 5.00
N CYS A 111 -6.32 -9.84 5.93
CA CYS A 111 -6.85 -10.44 7.15
C CYS A 111 -7.43 -9.38 8.11
N ALA A 112 -8.29 -9.81 9.03
CA ALA A 112 -8.93 -8.91 10.00
C ALA A 112 -7.91 -8.17 10.90
N ALA A 113 -6.80 -8.82 11.25
CA ALA A 113 -5.75 -8.23 12.07
C ALA A 113 -5.09 -7.03 11.37
N LEU A 114 -4.76 -7.17 10.07
CA LEU A 114 -4.25 -6.08 9.25
C LEU A 114 -5.24 -4.91 9.22
N ARG A 115 -6.49 -5.18 8.83
CA ARG A 115 -7.51 -4.14 8.70
C ARG A 115 -7.71 -3.35 9.99
N ALA A 116 -7.82 -4.05 11.13
CA ALA A 116 -7.96 -3.41 12.43
C ALA A 116 -6.72 -2.60 12.84
N SER A 117 -5.53 -3.08 12.50
CA SER A 117 -4.27 -2.39 12.80
C SER A 117 -4.12 -1.10 11.98
N LEU A 118 -4.53 -1.12 10.71
CA LEU A 118 -4.53 0.06 9.85
C LEU A 118 -5.56 1.10 10.28
N ALA A 119 -6.76 0.67 10.67
CA ALA A 119 -7.76 1.56 11.27
C ALA A 119 -7.24 2.19 12.57
N THR A 120 -6.58 1.41 13.43
CA THR A 120 -5.91 1.92 14.65
C THR A 120 -4.85 2.96 14.30
N LEU A 121 -4.03 2.69 13.28
CA LEU A 121 -2.96 3.59 12.85
C LEU A 121 -3.52 4.91 12.32
N ALA A 122 -4.54 4.85 11.45
CA ALA A 122 -5.21 6.02 10.90
C ALA A 122 -5.86 6.87 12.00
N GLN A 123 -6.58 6.23 12.93
CA GLN A 123 -7.20 6.91 14.08
C GLN A 123 -6.15 7.58 14.98
N ARG A 124 -5.05 6.89 15.29
CA ARG A 124 -3.97 7.42 16.14
C ARG A 124 -3.26 8.61 15.50
N LEU A 125 -3.02 8.55 14.20
CA LEU A 125 -2.32 9.60 13.47
C LEU A 125 -3.24 10.75 13.07
N ASN A 126 -4.56 10.51 13.00
CA ASN A 126 -5.53 11.41 12.41
C ASN A 126 -5.11 11.83 10.98
N GLU A 127 -4.63 10.85 10.21
CA GLU A 127 -4.11 10.99 8.85
C GLU A 127 -4.60 9.81 8.01
N PRO A 128 -4.75 9.97 6.68
CA PRO A 128 -5.08 8.86 5.79
C PRO A 128 -4.00 7.77 5.83
N VAL A 129 -4.44 6.52 5.95
CA VAL A 129 -3.60 5.32 5.77
C VAL A 129 -4.14 4.54 4.59
N VAL A 130 -3.25 4.14 3.68
CA VAL A 130 -3.60 3.32 2.52
C VAL A 130 -2.89 1.99 2.63
N TYR A 131 -3.62 0.89 2.50
CA TYR A 131 -3.02 -0.41 2.17
C TYR A 131 -3.28 -0.69 0.70
N TYR A 132 -2.21 -0.82 -0.07
CA TYR A 132 -2.25 -1.17 -1.47
C TYR A 132 -1.92 -2.65 -1.65
N SER A 133 -2.72 -3.37 -2.44
CA SER A 133 -2.40 -4.73 -2.87
C SER A 133 -2.67 -4.90 -4.35
N CYS A 134 -1.76 -5.60 -5.03
CA CYS A 134 -1.91 -5.94 -6.44
C CYS A 134 -1.18 -7.23 -6.80
N SER A 135 -1.67 -7.90 -7.84
CA SER A 135 -0.96 -8.95 -8.57
C SER A 135 -1.13 -8.73 -10.06
N MET A 136 -0.06 -8.92 -10.81
CA MET A 136 -0.06 -8.91 -12.26
C MET A 136 0.63 -10.16 -12.78
N TRP A 137 -0.03 -10.89 -13.68
CA TRP A 137 0.51 -12.05 -14.35
C TRP A 137 0.55 -11.84 -15.87
N GLY A 138 1.73 -12.01 -16.47
CA GLY A 138 1.88 -11.87 -17.92
C GLY A 138 1.76 -10.43 -18.43
N GLY A 139 1.65 -9.44 -17.54
CA GLY A 139 1.38 -8.03 -17.89
C GLY A 139 -0.09 -7.64 -17.74
N ASP A 140 -0.97 -8.61 -17.48
CA ASP A 140 -2.36 -8.36 -17.11
C ASP A 140 -2.48 -8.23 -15.59
N ILE A 141 -3.47 -7.48 -15.12
CA ILE A 141 -3.76 -7.32 -13.71
C ILE A 141 -4.70 -8.46 -13.29
N ASP A 142 -4.25 -9.26 -12.32
CA ASP A 142 -5.09 -10.27 -11.67
C ASP A 142 -6.03 -9.58 -10.68
N HIS A 143 -5.46 -8.72 -9.82
CA HIS A 143 -6.20 -7.86 -8.90
C HIS A 143 -5.40 -6.59 -8.61
N GLU A 144 -6.11 -5.51 -8.29
CA GLU A 144 -5.52 -4.28 -7.78
C GLU A 144 -6.56 -3.52 -6.94
N PHE A 145 -6.24 -3.28 -5.66
CA PHE A 145 -7.12 -2.54 -4.77
C PHE A 145 -6.33 -1.73 -3.72
N CYS A 146 -7.01 -0.74 -3.16
CA CYS A 146 -6.58 -0.02 -1.97
C CYS A 146 -7.66 -0.14 -0.89
N LEU A 147 -7.24 -0.42 0.34
CA LEU A 147 -8.02 -0.12 1.53
C LEU A 147 -7.58 1.24 2.06
N LEU A 148 -8.52 2.17 2.13
CA LEU A 148 -8.29 3.54 2.57
C LEU A 148 -8.98 3.78 3.91
N TYR A 149 -8.24 4.32 4.87
CA TYR A 149 -8.72 4.62 6.22
C TYR A 149 -8.71 6.14 6.46
N GLU A 150 -9.89 6.77 6.43
CA GLU A 150 -10.07 8.22 6.59
C GLU A 150 -11.32 8.60 7.42
N PRO A 151 -11.29 8.52 8.76
CA PRO A 151 -10.92 7.38 9.60
C PRO A 151 -11.80 6.12 9.40
N GLN A 152 -12.91 6.21 8.66
CA GLN A 152 -13.66 5.03 8.24
C GLN A 152 -12.94 4.32 7.10
N GLU A 153 -13.06 3.01 7.08
CA GLU A 153 -12.52 2.18 6.01
C GLU A 153 -13.38 2.25 4.75
N SER A 154 -12.71 2.41 3.62
CA SER A 154 -13.29 2.38 2.28
C SER A 154 -12.43 1.56 1.32
N LEU A 155 -13.04 1.07 0.26
CA LEU A 155 -12.41 0.22 -0.75
C LEU A 155 -12.34 0.97 -2.07
N LEU A 156 -11.14 1.02 -2.66
CA LEU A 156 -10.92 1.46 -4.04
C LEU A 156 -10.46 0.25 -4.83
N MET A 157 -11.10 -0.04 -5.95
CA MET A 157 -10.76 -1.19 -6.79
C MET A 157 -10.56 -0.75 -8.23
N THR A 158 -9.57 -1.36 -8.87
CA THR A 158 -9.39 -1.26 -10.31
C THR A 158 -10.34 -2.23 -11.00
N ASP A 159 -11.12 -1.74 -11.96
CA ASP A 159 -11.87 -2.60 -12.86
C ASP A 159 -10.87 -3.30 -13.82
N VAL A 160 -10.68 -4.61 -13.62
CA VAL A 160 -9.79 -5.43 -14.44
C VAL A 160 -10.42 -5.83 -15.79
N ALA A 161 -11.74 -5.70 -15.93
CA ALA A 161 -12.46 -5.97 -17.18
C ALA A 161 -12.37 -4.80 -18.15
N GLU A 162 -12.30 -3.56 -17.65
CA GLU A 162 -12.05 -2.36 -18.46
C GLU A 162 -10.58 -2.29 -18.90
N ARG A 163 -10.29 -2.95 -20.03
CA ARG A 163 -8.98 -2.88 -20.70
C ARG A 163 -8.79 -1.53 -21.39
N GLY A 164 -8.42 -0.50 -20.64
CA GLY A 164 -8.14 0.82 -21.18
C GLY A 164 -7.01 1.55 -20.45
N HIS A 165 -6.25 2.37 -21.19
CA HIS A 165 -5.20 3.24 -20.64
C HIS A 165 -5.74 4.42 -19.80
N GLY A 166 -7.08 4.59 -19.73
CA GLY A 166 -7.76 5.66 -18.99
C GLY A 166 -8.58 5.19 -17.78
N ALA A 167 -8.54 3.90 -17.43
CA ALA A 167 -9.23 3.41 -16.23
C ALA A 167 -8.53 3.94 -14.97
N GLU A 168 -9.30 4.52 -14.05
CA GLU A 168 -8.78 5.00 -12.76
C GLU A 168 -8.25 3.82 -11.94
N ARG A 169 -6.93 3.77 -11.74
CA ARG A 169 -6.29 2.71 -10.96
C ARG A 169 -6.45 2.95 -9.47
N ALA A 170 -6.71 1.88 -8.71
CA ALA A 170 -6.81 1.97 -7.24
C ALA A 170 -5.55 2.57 -6.62
N LEU A 171 -4.35 2.26 -7.16
CA LEU A 171 -3.09 2.87 -6.72
C LEU A 171 -3.12 4.39 -6.84
N GLY A 172 -3.50 4.91 -8.02
CA GLY A 172 -3.56 6.34 -8.30
C GLY A 172 -4.56 7.05 -7.38
N GLN A 173 -5.76 6.46 -7.20
CA GLN A 173 -6.78 7.00 -6.31
C GLN A 173 -6.31 6.99 -4.84
N GLY A 174 -5.67 5.91 -4.38
CA GLY A 174 -5.12 5.81 -3.03
C GLY A 174 -3.99 6.82 -2.77
N LEU A 175 -3.04 6.94 -3.70
CA LEU A 175 -1.94 7.90 -3.61
C LEU A 175 -2.44 9.35 -3.64
N GLN A 176 -3.51 9.64 -4.37
CA GLN A 176 -4.11 10.97 -4.39
C GLN A 176 -4.58 11.40 -3.00
N LYS A 177 -5.07 10.47 -2.18
CA LYS A 177 -5.43 10.73 -0.76
C LYS A 177 -4.24 11.08 0.11
N LEU A 178 -3.04 10.65 -0.28
CA LEU A 178 -1.78 11.01 0.36
C LEU A 178 -1.16 12.29 -0.24
N GLY A 179 -1.86 12.96 -1.16
CA GLY A 179 -1.36 14.17 -1.83
C GLY A 179 -0.36 13.89 -2.96
N LEU A 180 -0.34 12.67 -3.48
CA LEU A 180 0.53 12.26 -4.60
C LEU A 180 -0.36 11.96 -5.82
N ALA A 181 -0.24 12.78 -6.86
CA ALA A 181 -0.90 12.55 -8.14
C ALA A 181 0.06 11.84 -9.11
N LEU A 182 -0.36 10.71 -9.67
CA LEU A 182 0.37 10.05 -10.75
C LEU A 182 -0.14 10.54 -12.11
N PRO A 183 0.74 10.94 -13.05
CA PRO A 183 0.36 11.32 -14.40
C PRO A 183 -0.03 10.12 -15.27
N THR A 184 0.42 8.92 -14.90
CA THR A 184 0.12 7.63 -15.54
C THR A 184 -0.03 6.56 -14.47
N ALA A 185 -0.28 5.30 -14.83
CA ALA A 185 -0.24 4.19 -13.87
C ALA A 185 1.17 3.85 -13.36
N PHE A 186 2.21 4.53 -13.87
CA PHE A 186 3.59 4.30 -13.45
C PHE A 186 3.85 4.91 -12.07
N PHE A 187 4.35 4.09 -11.15
CA PHE A 187 4.85 4.53 -9.85
C PHE A 187 6.32 4.10 -9.69
N ALA A 188 7.23 5.06 -9.59
CA ALA A 188 8.68 4.80 -9.58
C ALA A 188 9.14 3.76 -8.54
N PRO A 189 8.63 3.77 -7.28
CA PRO A 189 8.98 2.78 -6.26
C PRO A 189 8.60 1.33 -6.61
N HIS A 190 7.69 1.14 -7.58
CA HIS A 190 7.26 -0.18 -8.05
C HIS A 190 8.14 -0.74 -9.17
N THR A 191 9.17 -0.01 -9.61
CA THR A 191 10.15 -0.54 -10.56
C THR A 191 11.16 -1.46 -9.87
N ARG A 192 11.64 -2.47 -10.62
CA ARG A 192 12.67 -3.41 -10.12
C ARG A 192 14.01 -2.74 -9.78
N SER A 193 14.29 -1.59 -10.39
CA SER A 193 15.53 -0.84 -10.21
C SER A 193 15.47 0.15 -9.05
N PHE A 194 14.34 0.27 -8.35
CA PHE A 194 14.21 1.20 -7.23
C PHE A 194 15.02 0.71 -6.01
N ASP A 195 15.97 1.53 -5.55
CA ASP A 195 16.85 1.18 -4.42
C ASP A 195 16.18 1.44 -3.07
N TRP A 196 15.34 0.50 -2.64
CA TRP A 196 14.68 0.57 -1.33
C TRP A 196 15.67 0.68 -0.15
N ALA A 197 16.87 0.11 -0.25
CA ALA A 197 17.82 0.09 0.86
C ALA A 197 18.31 1.50 1.22
N ALA A 198 18.46 2.39 0.23
CA ALA A 198 18.82 3.79 0.42
C ALA A 198 17.77 4.59 1.21
N HIS A 199 16.53 4.08 1.31
CA HIS A 199 15.41 4.76 1.93
C HIS A 199 14.99 4.16 3.29
N LYS A 200 15.76 3.22 3.85
CA LYS A 200 15.40 2.58 5.13
C LYS A 200 15.27 3.61 6.27
N LEU A 201 14.24 3.46 7.11
CA LEU A 201 13.90 4.38 8.19
C LEU A 201 14.82 4.30 9.42
#